data_AF-L9Y0T6-F1
#
_entry.id   AF-L9Y0T6-F1
#
_cell.length_a   1.000
_cell.length_b   1.000
_cell.length_c   1.000
_cell.angle_alpha   90.00
_cell.angle_beta   90.00
_cell.angle_gamma   90.00
#
_symmetry.space_group_name_H-M   'P 1'
#
loop_
_entity.id
_entity.type
_entity.pdbx_description
1 polymer ?
#
loop_
_entity_poly.entity_id
_entity_poly.type
_entity_poly.pdbx_seq_one_letter_code
_entity_poly.pdbx_strand_id
1 'polypeptide(L)'
;MTPPTEPTTYELKGERLSPRRTRIDTGDAEFVVGKDVNPVEYFLGAVLGCLNSTATMVARDEDLSIEEMELRVEGDVDYASYRGEPSDARSGLQGLEVTIAVEADADEETLESWLEAVEDRCPVTDNVENETPLEVAVESI
;
A
#
# COMPACT_ATOMS: atom_id res chain seq x y z
N MET A 1 14.28 -4.82 -22.56
CA MET A 1 13.27 -5.85 -22.24
C MET A 1 11.93 -5.17 -22.35
N THR A 2 11.07 -5.59 -23.28
CA THR A 2 9.72 -5.06 -23.38
C THR A 2 8.94 -5.48 -22.13
N PRO A 3 8.29 -4.57 -21.39
CA PRO A 3 7.49 -4.95 -20.24
C PRO A 3 6.35 -5.89 -20.69
N PRO A 4 5.91 -6.82 -19.84
CA PRO A 4 4.80 -7.71 -20.17
C PRO A 4 3.55 -6.88 -20.51
N THR A 5 2.94 -7.18 -21.66
CA THR A 5 1.77 -6.46 -22.19
C THR A 5 0.45 -6.90 -21.54
N GLU A 6 0.49 -7.91 -20.66
CA GLU A 6 -0.67 -8.50 -20.01
C GLU A 6 -0.65 -8.21 -18.51
N PRO A 7 -1.82 -7.98 -17.88
CA PRO A 7 -1.90 -7.72 -16.45
C PRO A 7 -1.36 -8.91 -15.67
N THR A 8 -0.59 -8.62 -14.62
CA THR A 8 -0.13 -9.65 -13.69
C THR A 8 -1.30 -10.07 -12.81
N THR A 9 -1.61 -11.36 -12.80
CA THR A 9 -2.64 -11.92 -11.90
C THR A 9 -1.99 -12.37 -10.60
N TYR A 10 -2.49 -11.87 -9.48
CA TYR A 10 -2.08 -12.30 -8.13
C TYR A 10 -3.14 -13.26 -7.56
N GLU A 11 -2.74 -14.46 -7.16
CA GLU A 11 -3.60 -15.42 -6.44
C GLU A 11 -2.97 -15.74 -5.10
N LEU A 12 -3.73 -15.54 -4.02
CA LEU A 12 -3.28 -15.79 -2.65
C LEU A 12 -4.32 -16.62 -1.91
N LYS A 13 -3.87 -17.46 -0.97
CA LYS A 13 -4.75 -18.25 -0.09
C LYS A 13 -4.58 -17.84 1.36
N GLY A 14 -5.70 -17.74 2.08
CA GLY A 14 -5.73 -17.37 3.48
C GLY A 14 -6.33 -18.46 4.36
N GLU A 15 -5.62 -18.88 5.39
CA GLU A 15 -6.10 -19.84 6.38
C GLU A 15 -6.14 -19.22 7.78
N ARG A 16 -7.30 -19.33 8.44
CA ARG A 16 -7.47 -18.83 9.80
C ARG A 16 -6.67 -19.69 10.79
N LEU A 17 -5.63 -19.09 11.39
CA LEU A 17 -4.89 -19.71 12.50
C LEU A 17 -5.57 -19.41 13.86
N SER A 18 -6.13 -18.21 14.01
CA SER A 18 -6.83 -17.77 15.22
C SER A 18 -7.80 -16.61 14.89
N PRO A 19 -8.64 -16.12 15.82
CA PRO A 19 -9.53 -14.99 15.56
C PRO A 19 -8.85 -13.72 15.00
N ARG A 20 -7.56 -13.53 15.30
CA ARG A 20 -6.78 -12.36 14.88
C ARG A 20 -5.54 -12.70 14.04
N ARG A 21 -5.39 -13.96 13.59
CA ARG A 21 -4.21 -14.39 12.83
C ARG A 21 -4.61 -15.21 11.62
N THR A 22 -4.06 -14.84 10.47
CA THR A 22 -4.29 -15.51 9.20
C THR A 22 -2.95 -15.85 8.59
N ARG A 23 -2.74 -17.12 8.23
CA ARG A 23 -1.64 -17.55 7.38
C ARG A 23 -1.99 -17.18 5.94
N ILE A 24 -1.06 -16.54 5.25
CA ILE A 24 -1.19 -16.18 3.84
C ILE A 24 -0.12 -16.94 3.06
N ASP A 25 -0.53 -17.61 1.99
CA ASP A 25 0.32 -18.29 1.01
C ASP A 25 0.17 -17.57 -0.35
N THR A 26 1.28 -17.10 -0.90
CA THR A 26 1.36 -16.41 -2.20
C THR A 26 1.81 -17.30 -3.35
N GLY A 27 1.99 -18.61 -3.11
CA GLY A 27 2.64 -19.55 -4.02
C GLY A 27 4.17 -19.53 -3.96
N ASP A 28 4.75 -18.34 -3.80
CA ASP A 28 6.21 -18.13 -3.69
C ASP A 28 6.70 -17.97 -2.26
N ALA A 29 5.83 -17.51 -1.34
CA ALA A 29 6.17 -17.27 0.06
C ALA A 29 4.96 -17.45 0.98
N GLU A 30 5.23 -17.71 2.26
CA GLU A 30 4.24 -17.76 3.32
C GLU A 30 4.54 -16.72 4.42
N PHE A 31 3.50 -16.05 4.91
CA PHE A 31 3.59 -15.12 6.04
C PHE A 31 2.32 -15.12 6.90
N VAL A 32 2.34 -14.44 8.04
CA VAL A 32 1.19 -14.35 8.96
C VAL A 32 0.84 -12.90 9.24
N VAL A 33 -0.39 -12.50 8.90
CA VAL A 33 -0.94 -11.21 9.28
C VAL A 33 -1.63 -11.32 10.65
N GLY A 34 -1.40 -10.34 11.53
CA GLY A 34 -1.94 -10.29 12.90
C GLY A 34 -1.09 -10.97 13.97
N LYS A 35 0.16 -11.34 13.64
CA LYS A 35 1.15 -11.82 14.60
C LYS A 35 2.09 -10.69 15.05
N ASP A 36 2.86 -10.15 14.10
CA ASP A 36 3.89 -9.14 14.35
C ASP A 36 3.39 -7.74 13.96
N VAL A 37 2.60 -7.65 12.90
CA VAL A 37 1.84 -6.46 12.49
C VAL A 37 0.37 -6.82 12.27
N ASN A 38 -0.53 -5.90 12.59
CA ASN A 38 -1.96 -6.05 12.35
C ASN A 38 -2.31 -5.77 10.87
N PRO A 39 -3.51 -6.12 10.39
CA PRO A 39 -3.88 -5.92 8.98
C PRO A 39 -3.80 -4.46 8.49
N VAL A 40 -4.14 -3.49 9.34
CA VAL A 40 -4.07 -2.05 8.98
C VAL A 40 -2.61 -1.63 8.86
N GLU A 41 -1.75 -2.00 9.82
CA GLU A 41 -0.30 -1.75 9.75
C GLU A 41 0.33 -2.42 8.52
N TYR A 42 -0.09 -3.64 8.18
CA TYR A 42 0.40 -4.34 6.99
C TYR A 42 0.02 -3.60 5.70
N PHE A 43 -1.21 -3.08 5.63
CA PHE A 43 -1.67 -2.27 4.51
C PHE A 43 -0.90 -0.96 4.38
N LEU A 44 -0.73 -0.21 5.47
CA LEU A 44 0.06 1.02 5.50
C LEU A 44 1.53 0.76 5.13
N GLY A 45 2.10 -0.36 5.59
CA GLY A 45 3.42 -0.81 5.18
C GLY A 45 3.52 -1.10 3.68
N ALA A 46 2.47 -1.66 3.07
CA ALA A 46 2.41 -1.87 1.61
C ALA A 46 2.37 -0.54 0.84
N VAL A 47 1.65 0.48 1.35
CA VAL A 47 1.65 1.84 0.79
C VAL A 47 3.07 2.41 0.77
N LEU A 48 3.76 2.41 1.91
CA LEU A 48 5.14 2.90 2.00
C LEU A 48 6.10 2.09 1.10
N GLY A 49 5.95 0.77 1.06
CA GLY A 49 6.77 -0.11 0.25
C GLY A 49 6.61 0.12 -1.26
N CYS A 50 5.36 0.35 -1.72
CA CYS A 50 5.10 0.73 -3.12
C CYS A 50 5.73 2.07 -3.44
N LEU A 51 5.45 3.10 -2.63
CA LEU A 51 5.97 4.44 -2.87
C LEU A 51 7.48 4.46 -2.93
N ASN A 52 8.18 3.80 -2.01
CA ASN A 52 9.64 3.65 -2.07
C ASN A 52 10.12 3.02 -3.39
N SER A 53 9.46 1.94 -3.83
CA SER A 53 9.84 1.22 -5.05
C SER A 53 9.59 2.05 -6.30
N THR A 54 8.43 2.72 -6.37
CA THR A 54 8.04 3.61 -7.47
C THR A 54 8.92 4.85 -7.50
N ALA A 55 9.13 5.51 -6.37
CA ALA A 55 10.03 6.66 -6.19
C ALA A 55 11.43 6.38 -6.72
N THR A 56 12.01 5.23 -6.35
CA THR A 56 13.33 4.80 -6.83
C THR A 56 13.34 4.55 -8.33
N MET A 57 12.27 3.95 -8.87
CA MET A 57 12.16 3.67 -10.31
C MET A 57 12.05 4.96 -11.12
N VAL A 58 11.16 5.88 -10.73
CA VAL A 58 10.94 7.16 -11.41
C VAL A 58 12.20 8.03 -11.33
N ALA A 59 12.86 8.08 -10.17
CA ALA A 59 14.12 8.80 -10.04
C ALA A 59 15.17 8.31 -11.04
N ARG A 60 15.27 6.98 -11.22
CA ARG A 60 16.17 6.40 -12.22
C ARG A 60 15.76 6.77 -13.65
N ASP A 61 14.48 6.78 -13.98
CA ASP A 61 13.99 7.12 -15.32
C ASP A 61 14.22 8.60 -15.67
N GLU A 62 14.30 9.47 -14.66
CA GLU A 62 14.51 10.92 -14.78
C GLU A 62 15.97 11.33 -14.52
N ASP A 63 16.89 10.36 -14.41
CA ASP A 63 18.31 10.59 -14.09
C ASP A 63 18.53 11.41 -12.79
N LEU A 64 17.59 11.31 -11.84
CA LEU A 64 17.65 11.92 -10.51
C LEU A 64 18.41 11.01 -9.52
N SER A 65 19.44 11.56 -8.87
CA SER A 65 20.21 10.86 -7.84
C SER A 65 19.66 11.12 -6.45
N ILE A 66 19.06 10.11 -5.83
CA ILE A 66 18.60 10.14 -4.43
C ILE A 66 19.70 9.57 -3.53
N GLU A 67 20.14 10.34 -2.54
CA GLU A 67 21.13 9.91 -1.55
C GLU A 67 20.47 9.23 -0.35
N GLU A 68 19.39 9.82 0.17
CA GLU A 68 18.60 9.31 1.28
C GLU A 68 17.11 9.56 1.05
N MET A 69 16.27 8.63 1.50
CA MET A 69 14.82 8.78 1.44
C MET A 69 14.17 8.12 2.67
N GLU A 70 13.36 8.90 3.39
CA GLU A 70 12.54 8.44 4.50
C GLU A 70 11.07 8.65 4.18
N LEU A 71 10.23 7.64 4.47
CA LEU A 71 8.79 7.74 4.27
C LEU A 71 8.05 7.54 5.59
N ARG A 72 6.99 8.32 5.80
CA ARG A 72 6.08 8.23 6.96
C ARG A 72 4.65 8.24 6.46
N VAL A 73 3.78 7.45 7.10
CA VAL A 73 2.33 7.44 6.81
C VAL A 73 1.55 7.53 8.11
N GLU A 74 0.53 8.38 8.11
CA GLU A 74 -0.43 8.54 9.18
C GLU A 74 -1.84 8.29 8.65
N GLY A 75 -2.70 7.69 9.48
CA GLY A 75 -4.07 7.37 9.09
C GLY A 75 -4.91 6.90 10.27
N ASP A 76 -6.16 7.35 10.30
CA ASP A 76 -7.09 7.07 11.39
C ASP A 76 -8.11 6.00 11.00
N VAL A 77 -8.49 5.17 11.97
CA VAL A 77 -9.58 4.20 11.85
C VAL A 77 -10.55 4.39 13.00
N ASP A 78 -11.83 4.63 12.68
CA ASP A 78 -12.90 4.54 13.66
C ASP A 78 -13.38 3.08 13.78
N TYR A 79 -12.98 2.41 14.86
CA TYR A 79 -13.37 1.03 15.14
C TYR A 79 -14.82 0.87 15.64
N ALA A 80 -15.63 1.93 15.76
CA ALA A 80 -17.04 1.81 16.14
C ALA A 80 -17.81 0.92 15.15
N SER A 81 -17.70 1.21 13.85
CA SER A 81 -18.35 0.43 12.79
C SER A 81 -17.87 -1.03 12.77
N TYR A 82 -16.56 -1.26 12.93
CA TYR A 82 -15.98 -2.61 13.07
C TYR A 82 -16.57 -3.38 14.27
N ARG A 83 -16.90 -2.69 15.37
CA ARG A 83 -17.48 -3.28 16.58
C ARG A 83 -19.01 -3.39 16.53
N GLY A 84 -19.66 -2.96 15.45
CA GLY A 84 -21.12 -2.93 15.33
C GLY A 84 -21.78 -1.84 16.17
N GLU A 85 -21.02 -0.82 16.58
CA GLU A 85 -21.52 0.35 17.29
C GLU A 85 -22.03 1.40 16.27
N PRO A 86 -23.02 2.25 16.63
CA PRO A 86 -23.47 3.33 15.76
C PRO A 86 -22.34 4.33 15.46
N SER A 87 -22.02 4.53 14.18
CA SER A 87 -21.10 5.57 13.70
C SER A 87 -21.46 5.92 12.25
N ASP A 88 -21.25 7.18 11.88
CA ASP A 88 -21.35 7.65 10.49
C ASP A 88 -20.05 7.41 9.71
N ALA A 89 -18.97 7.00 10.39
CA ALA A 89 -17.68 6.69 9.77
C ALA A 89 -17.69 5.31 9.09
N ARG A 90 -16.94 5.21 7.98
CA ARG A 90 -16.65 3.90 7.36
C ARG A 90 -15.77 3.05 8.27
N SER A 91 -15.85 1.73 8.19
CA SER A 91 -15.06 0.83 9.06
C SER A 91 -13.55 0.80 8.77
N GLY A 92 -13.11 1.42 7.66
CA GLY A 92 -11.72 1.45 7.22
C GLY A 92 -10.97 2.72 7.63
N LEU A 93 -9.92 3.03 6.89
CA LEU A 93 -9.17 4.29 7.04
C LEU A 93 -10.05 5.48 6.62
N GLN A 94 -9.95 6.59 7.36
CA GLN A 94 -10.70 7.81 7.08
C GLN A 94 -9.97 8.76 6.11
N GLY A 95 -8.66 8.56 5.98
CA GLY A 95 -7.74 9.32 5.14
C GLY A 95 -6.32 8.90 5.48
N LEU A 96 -5.40 9.13 4.54
CA LEU A 96 -3.98 8.91 4.73
C LEU A 96 -3.21 10.20 4.45
N GLU A 97 -2.20 10.46 5.27
CA GLU A 97 -1.19 11.48 5.00
C GLU A 97 0.15 10.78 4.86
N VAL A 98 0.83 10.95 3.73
CA VAL A 98 2.16 10.40 3.48
C VAL A 98 3.15 11.53 3.34
N THR A 99 4.28 11.43 4.03
CA THR A 99 5.42 12.34 3.87
C THR A 99 6.60 11.57 3.32
N ILE A 100 7.19 12.07 2.24
CA ILE A 100 8.46 11.59 1.67
C ILE A 100 9.50 12.68 1.91
N ALA A 101 10.48 12.40 2.77
CA ALA A 101 11.64 13.24 2.97
C ALA A 101 12.78 12.68 2.12
N VAL A 102 13.37 13.51 1.25
CA VAL A 102 14.40 13.09 0.29
C VAL A 102 15.60 14.04 0.33
N GLU A 103 16.81 13.46 0.28
CA GLU A 103 18.05 14.17 0.03
C GLU A 103 18.54 13.84 -1.38
N ALA A 104 18.60 14.85 -2.25
CA ALA A 104 18.98 14.71 -3.66
C ALA A 104 19.61 16.01 -4.20
N ASP A 105 20.50 15.87 -5.19
CA ASP A 105 21.09 17.01 -5.90
C ASP A 105 20.17 17.48 -7.04
N ALA A 106 19.06 18.11 -6.66
CA ALA A 106 18.05 18.65 -7.59
C ALA A 106 17.38 19.90 -7.03
N ASP A 107 16.82 20.72 -7.91
CA ASP A 107 16.00 21.87 -7.52
C ASP A 107 14.57 21.44 -7.16
N GLU A 108 13.84 22.35 -6.53
CA GLU A 108 12.47 22.12 -6.05
C GLU A 108 11.51 21.75 -7.20
N GLU A 109 11.65 22.39 -8.37
CA GLU A 109 10.82 22.10 -9.55
C GLU A 109 11.03 20.66 -10.06
N THR A 110 12.28 20.20 -10.07
CA THR A 110 12.61 18.81 -10.44
C THR A 110 12.05 17.82 -9.43
N LEU A 111 12.13 18.12 -8.13
CA LEU A 111 11.58 17.26 -7.08
C LEU A 111 10.04 17.20 -7.12
N GLU A 112 9.38 18.32 -7.42
CA GLU A 112 7.93 18.37 -7.61
C GLU A 112 7.50 17.52 -8.82
N SER A 113 8.15 17.69 -9.97
CA SER A 113 7.88 16.88 -11.17
C SER A 113 8.09 15.39 -10.92
N TRP A 114 9.16 15.04 -10.20
CA TRP A 114 9.43 13.66 -9.80
C TRP A 114 8.32 13.11 -8.91
N LEU A 115 7.88 13.86 -7.90
CA LEU A 115 6.83 13.43 -6.99
C LEU A 115 5.50 13.22 -7.71
N GLU A 116 5.10 14.13 -8.61
CA GLU A 116 3.90 13.98 -9.45
C GLU A 116 3.96 12.67 -10.25
N ALA A 117 5.11 12.36 -10.86
CA ALA A 117 5.30 11.13 -11.60
C ALA A 117 5.29 9.87 -10.71
N VAL A 118 5.64 9.98 -9.43
CA VAL A 118 5.57 8.88 -8.46
C VAL A 118 4.11 8.61 -8.06
N GLU A 119 3.36 9.66 -7.74
CA GLU A 119 1.94 9.59 -7.39
C GLU A 119 1.14 8.95 -8.53
N ASP A 120 1.35 9.41 -9.77
CA ASP A 120 0.67 8.90 -10.96
C ASP A 120 0.96 7.41 -11.27
N ARG A 121 2.05 6.85 -10.74
CA ARG A 121 2.55 5.52 -11.14
C ARG A 121 2.51 4.47 -10.04
N CYS A 122 2.28 4.81 -8.77
CA CYS A 122 2.24 3.80 -7.71
C CYS A 122 0.89 3.05 -7.70
N PRO A 123 0.87 1.74 -8.01
CA PRO A 123 -0.37 0.99 -8.08
C PRO A 123 -1.06 0.81 -6.72
N VAL A 124 -0.33 0.91 -5.60
CA VAL A 124 -0.92 0.71 -4.27
C VAL A 124 -1.62 1.97 -3.77
N THR A 125 -1.08 3.17 -4.03
CA THR A 125 -1.76 4.43 -3.69
C THR A 125 -2.99 4.65 -4.57
N ASP A 126 -2.95 4.21 -5.84
CA ASP A 126 -4.15 4.20 -6.70
C ASP A 126 -5.33 3.47 -6.04
N ASN A 127 -5.10 2.32 -5.39
CA ASN A 127 -6.13 1.58 -4.65
C ASN A 127 -6.64 2.29 -3.37
N VAL A 128 -5.94 3.33 -2.91
CA VAL A 128 -6.36 4.20 -1.79
C VAL A 128 -7.18 5.37 -2.31
N GLU A 129 -6.70 6.01 -3.37
CA GLU A 129 -7.29 7.20 -3.99
C GLU A 129 -8.57 6.87 -4.75
N ASN A 130 -8.65 5.65 -5.29
CA ASN A 130 -9.77 5.16 -6.07
C ASN A 130 -10.45 3.96 -5.40
N GLU A 131 -11.77 3.83 -5.59
CA GLU A 131 -12.51 2.67 -5.11
C GLU A 131 -12.30 1.47 -6.05
N THR A 132 -11.53 0.49 -5.59
CA THR A 132 -11.43 -0.82 -6.27
C THR A 132 -12.64 -1.69 -5.93
N PRO A 133 -13.43 -2.15 -6.92
CA PRO A 133 -14.58 -3.02 -6.67
C PRO A 133 -14.18 -4.33 -5.97
N LEU A 134 -14.91 -4.68 -4.92
CA LEU A 134 -14.67 -5.88 -4.13
C LEU A 134 -15.95 -6.73 -4.02
N GLU A 135 -15.86 -7.99 -4.41
CA GLU A 135 -16.90 -8.98 -4.23
C GLU A 135 -16.45 -10.02 -3.19
N VAL A 136 -17.28 -10.26 -2.17
CA VAL A 136 -17.01 -11.24 -1.11
C VAL A 136 -18.15 -12.26 -1.08
N ALA A 137 -17.81 -13.54 -1.14
CA ALA A 137 -18.75 -14.66 -1.10
C ALA A 137 -18.45 -15.59 0.07
N VAL A 138 -19.47 -16.32 0.53
CA VAL A 138 -19.36 -17.35 1.56
C VAL A 138 -19.66 -18.71 0.96
N GLU A 139 -18.78 -19.68 1.22
CA GLU A 139 -18.95 -21.08 0.83
C GLU A 139 -18.82 -21.99 2.06
N SER A 140 -19.62 -23.06 2.10
CA SER A 140 -19.55 -24.08 3.14
C SER A 140 -18.55 -25.17 2.77
N ILE A 141 -17.65 -25.52 3.71
CA ILE A 141 -16.63 -26.58 3.57
C ILE A 141 -17.03 -27.87 4.28
#